data_AF-A0A7J7LB74-F1
#
_entry.id   AF-A0A7J7LB74-F1
#
_cell.length_a   1.000
_cell.length_b   1.000
_cell.length_c   1.000
_cell.angle_alpha   90.00
_cell.angle_beta   90.00
_cell.angle_gamma   90.00
#
_symmetry.space_group_name_H-M   'P 1'
#
loop_
_entity.id
_entity.type
_entity.pdbx_description
1 polymer ?
#
loop_
_entity_poly.entity_id
_entity_poly.type
_entity_poly.pdbx_seq_one_letter_code
_entity_poly.pdbx_strand_id
1 'polypeptide(L)'
;MVEESGIEPNVKHYGCMVDLLGRAGLLKEAEELIESMPIKPDAAVWGALLGACEKHRAMEMGERVGKKLVELQPDHDGFHVLLSNIYASKGKWGNVTEIRGIMKQQGVVKTPGCSLIEANGIVHEFLAGDTTHPQMKEINKMLDEMAQTLKREGYAPDANEVAFDIDEEGKETTLYRHSEKAAIALGLST
;
A
#
# COMPACT_ATOMS: atom_id res chain seq x y z
N MET A 1 1.76 12.16 -29.36
CA MET A 1 3.16 11.83 -28.96
C MET A 1 4.07 11.60 -30.16
N VAL A 2 3.86 10.56 -30.98
CA VAL A 2 4.68 10.33 -32.19
C VAL A 2 4.36 11.35 -33.28
N GLU A 3 3.07 11.55 -33.60
CA GLU A 3 2.66 12.43 -34.70
C GLU A 3 2.86 13.93 -34.42
N GLU A 4 2.71 14.37 -33.17
CA GLU A 4 2.82 15.79 -32.79
C GLU A 4 4.21 16.20 -32.27
N SER A 5 4.97 15.27 -31.71
CA SER A 5 6.24 15.58 -31.01
C SER A 5 7.42 14.76 -31.50
N GLY A 6 7.21 13.76 -32.37
CA GLY A 6 8.25 12.83 -32.82
C GLY A 6 8.80 11.93 -31.71
N ILE A 7 8.14 11.85 -30.55
CA ILE A 7 8.62 11.09 -29.39
C ILE A 7 8.00 9.70 -29.43
N GLU A 8 8.85 8.68 -29.56
CA GLU A 8 8.46 7.28 -29.43
C GLU A 8 8.12 6.93 -27.96
N PRO A 9 6.92 6.41 -27.67
CA PRO A 9 6.53 6.02 -26.32
C PRO A 9 7.40 4.86 -25.80
N ASN A 10 8.25 5.16 -24.82
CA ASN A 10 8.89 4.14 -23.99
C ASN A 10 7.97 3.60 -22.86
N VAL A 11 8.47 2.60 -22.13
CA VAL A 11 7.74 1.89 -21.06
C VAL A 11 7.20 2.83 -19.97
N LYS A 12 7.91 3.93 -19.66
CA LYS A 12 7.50 4.89 -18.64
C LYS A 12 6.27 5.68 -19.09
N HIS A 13 6.20 6.06 -20.37
CA HIS A 13 5.01 6.74 -20.91
C HIS A 13 3.78 5.83 -20.83
N TYR A 14 3.92 4.56 -21.18
CA TYR A 14 2.84 3.58 -21.01
C TYR A 14 2.45 3.40 -19.54
N GLY A 15 3.42 3.32 -18.63
CA GLY A 15 3.16 3.29 -17.19
C GLY A 15 2.32 4.49 -16.71
N CYS A 16 2.65 5.70 -17.17
CA CYS A 16 1.86 6.90 -16.87
C CYS A 16 0.44 6.84 -17.43
N MET A 17 0.26 6.34 -18.66
CA MET A 17 -1.06 6.20 -19.27
C MET A 17 -1.91 5.15 -18.57
N VAL A 18 -1.32 4.02 -18.17
CA VAL A 18 -1.99 2.99 -17.38
C VAL A 18 -2.39 3.51 -16.01
N ASP A 19 -1.51 4.23 -15.31
CA ASP A 19 -1.85 4.88 -14.02
C ASP A 19 -2.99 5.89 -14.19
N LEU A 20 -2.98 6.69 -15.27
CA LEU A 20 -4.04 7.66 -15.56
C LEU A 20 -5.40 7.00 -15.83
N LEU A 21 -5.43 6.01 -16.72
CA LEU A 21 -6.65 5.23 -17.02
C LEU A 21 -7.15 4.49 -15.77
N GLY A 22 -6.22 3.87 -15.03
CA GLY A 22 -6.50 3.16 -13.80
C GLY A 22 -7.13 4.06 -12.73
N ARG A 23 -6.59 5.26 -12.50
CA ARG A 23 -7.15 6.25 -11.56
C ARG A 23 -8.53 6.76 -11.97
N ALA A 24 -8.82 6.77 -13.28
CA ALA A 24 -10.11 7.12 -13.84
C ALA A 24 -11.15 5.97 -13.77
N GLY A 25 -10.76 4.78 -13.31
CA GLY A 25 -11.61 3.59 -13.27
C GLY A 25 -11.76 2.86 -14.62
N LEU A 26 -11.01 3.27 -15.63
CA LEU A 26 -10.99 2.68 -16.98
C LEU A 26 -10.04 1.46 -17.01
N LEU A 27 -10.36 0.46 -16.19
CA LEU A 27 -9.46 -0.67 -15.94
C LEU A 27 -9.29 -1.58 -17.16
N LYS A 28 -10.33 -1.74 -17.97
CA LYS A 28 -10.26 -2.57 -19.19
C LYS A 28 -9.38 -1.90 -20.22
N GLU A 29 -9.58 -0.61 -20.43
CA GLU A 29 -8.78 0.22 -21.32
C GLU A 29 -7.32 0.27 -20.87
N ALA A 30 -7.08 0.31 -19.56
CA ALA A 30 -5.74 0.20 -18.99
C ALA A 30 -5.10 -1.16 -19.31
N GLU A 31 -5.81 -2.27 -19.16
CA GLU A 31 -5.31 -3.61 -19.51
C GLU A 31 -5.08 -3.78 -21.02
N GLU A 32 -6.01 -3.31 -21.86
CA GLU A 32 -5.89 -3.31 -23.33
C GLU A 32 -4.68 -2.47 -23.79
N LEU A 33 -4.40 -1.35 -23.12
CA LEU A 33 -3.22 -0.54 -23.38
C LEU A 33 -1.93 -1.33 -23.09
N ILE A 34 -1.90 -2.11 -22.00
CA ILE A 34 -0.75 -2.95 -21.65
C ILE A 34 -0.54 -4.05 -22.70
N GLU A 35 -1.62 -4.69 -23.14
CA GLU A 35 -1.58 -5.77 -24.13
C GLU A 35 -1.17 -5.28 -25.53
N SER A 36 -1.49 -4.04 -25.87
CA SER A 36 -1.12 -3.41 -27.14
C SER A 36 0.27 -2.77 -27.15
N MET A 37 1.02 -2.82 -26.04
CA MET A 37 2.37 -2.26 -25.99
C MET A 37 3.30 -2.95 -27.01
N PRO A 38 4.02 -2.19 -27.86
CA PRO A 38 5.01 -2.75 -28.78
C PRO A 38 6.30 -3.20 -28.06
N ILE A 39 6.37 -2.99 -26.75
CA ILE A 39 7.49 -3.28 -25.87
C ILE A 39 6.99 -4.08 -24.67
N LYS A 40 7.85 -4.92 -24.10
CA LYS A 40 7.48 -5.75 -22.94
C LYS A 40 7.11 -4.85 -21.75
N PRO A 41 5.91 -4.98 -21.18
CA PRO A 41 5.55 -4.25 -19.97
C PRO A 41 6.39 -4.71 -18.78
N ASP A 42 6.85 -3.77 -17.97
CA ASP A 42 7.59 -4.05 -16.75
C ASP A 42 6.68 -4.13 -15.51
N ALA A 43 7.27 -4.42 -14.36
CA ALA A 43 6.53 -4.52 -13.11
C ALA A 43 5.87 -3.20 -12.69
N ALA A 44 6.42 -2.05 -13.07
CA ALA A 44 5.81 -0.76 -12.75
C ALA A 44 4.49 -0.57 -13.51
N VAL A 45 4.45 -0.94 -14.79
CA VAL A 45 3.23 -0.90 -15.61
C VAL A 45 2.14 -1.81 -15.03
N TRP A 46 2.47 -3.07 -14.71
CA TRP A 46 1.51 -3.99 -14.09
C TRP A 46 1.11 -3.55 -12.67
N GLY A 47 2.05 -2.99 -11.92
CA GLY A 47 1.81 -2.45 -10.57
C GLY A 47 0.82 -1.30 -10.56
N ALA A 48 0.89 -0.40 -11.55
CA ALA A 48 -0.07 0.68 -11.72
C ALA A 48 -1.49 0.13 -11.93
N LEU A 49 -1.65 -0.89 -12.79
CA LEU A 49 -2.95 -1.54 -12.98
C LEU A 49 -3.43 -2.25 -11.71
N LEU A 50 -2.54 -2.94 -10.99
CA LEU A 50 -2.90 -3.62 -9.74
C LEU A 50 -3.44 -2.65 -8.67
N GLY A 51 -2.75 -1.52 -8.46
CA GLY A 51 -3.20 -0.49 -7.52
C GLY A 51 -4.55 0.11 -7.93
N ALA A 52 -4.80 0.28 -9.23
CA ALA A 52 -6.11 0.67 -9.73
C ALA A 52 -7.18 -0.40 -9.48
N CYS A 53 -6.87 -1.68 -9.66
CA CYS A 53 -7.79 -2.78 -9.35
C CYS A 53 -8.18 -2.79 -7.86
N GLU A 54 -7.22 -2.55 -6.95
CA GLU A 54 -7.49 -2.45 -5.51
C GLU A 54 -8.45 -1.29 -5.22
N LYS A 55 -8.10 -0.08 -5.69
CA LYS A 55 -8.89 1.14 -5.49
C LYS A 55 -10.33 1.00 -6.00
N HIS A 56 -10.50 0.39 -7.16
CA HIS A 56 -11.81 0.21 -7.80
C HIS A 56 -12.48 -1.13 -7.45
N ARG A 57 -11.93 -1.89 -6.50
CA ARG A 57 -12.44 -3.19 -6.04
C ARG A 57 -12.64 -4.20 -7.17
N ALA A 58 -11.83 -4.14 -8.23
CA ALA A 58 -11.85 -5.06 -9.36
C ALA A 58 -11.05 -6.34 -9.03
N MET A 59 -11.56 -7.10 -8.07
CA MET A 59 -10.81 -8.18 -7.42
C MET A 59 -10.43 -9.36 -8.34
N GLU A 60 -11.18 -9.61 -9.41
CA GLU A 60 -10.85 -10.67 -10.39
C GLU A 60 -9.65 -10.29 -11.26
N MET A 61 -9.64 -9.07 -11.78
CA MET A 61 -8.51 -8.52 -12.54
C MET A 61 -7.29 -8.38 -11.62
N GLY A 62 -7.48 -7.85 -10.42
CA GLY A 62 -6.40 -7.72 -9.43
C GLY A 62 -5.74 -9.05 -9.08
N GLU A 63 -6.51 -10.15 -8.95
CA GLU A 63 -5.95 -11.48 -8.70
C GLU A 63 -5.08 -11.96 -9.88
N ARG A 64 -5.52 -11.75 -11.13
CA ARG A 64 -4.72 -12.11 -12.33
C ARG A 64 -3.44 -11.29 -12.42
N VAL A 65 -3.55 -9.96 -12.25
CA VAL A 65 -2.41 -9.04 -12.35
C VAL A 65 -1.42 -9.28 -11.20
N GLY A 66 -1.91 -9.51 -9.98
CA GLY A 66 -1.09 -9.82 -8.82
C GLY A 66 -0.26 -11.09 -8.99
N LYS A 67 -0.85 -12.18 -9.52
CA LYS A 67 -0.09 -13.40 -9.85
C LYS A 67 1.04 -13.12 -10.85
N LYS A 68 0.74 -12.35 -11.89
CA LYS A 68 1.72 -11.98 -12.92
C LYS A 68 2.88 -11.16 -12.33
N LEU A 69 2.60 -10.26 -11.39
CA LEU A 69 3.63 -9.47 -10.71
C LEU A 69 4.53 -10.32 -9.80
N VAL A 70 3.95 -11.27 -9.07
CA VAL A 70 4.72 -12.23 -8.26
C VAL A 70 5.61 -13.11 -9.13
N GLU A 71 5.14 -13.52 -10.31
CA GLU A 71 5.97 -14.25 -11.28
C GLU A 71 7.10 -13.38 -11.88
N LEU A 72 6.85 -12.08 -12.09
CA LEU A 72 7.81 -11.15 -12.67
C LEU A 72 8.90 -10.71 -11.68
N GLN A 73 8.54 -10.47 -10.42
CA GLN A 73 9.45 -10.06 -9.35
C GLN A 73 9.14 -10.84 -8.07
N PRO A 74 9.58 -12.10 -7.99
CA PRO A 74 9.27 -12.98 -6.85
C PRO A 74 9.91 -12.53 -5.54
N ASP A 75 10.93 -11.68 -5.59
CA ASP A 75 11.62 -11.10 -4.45
C ASP A 75 10.95 -9.84 -3.89
N HIS A 76 9.98 -9.26 -4.62
CA HIS A 76 9.30 -8.03 -4.21
C HIS A 76 8.18 -8.32 -3.19
N ASP A 77 8.41 -7.92 -1.94
CA ASP A 77 7.48 -8.11 -0.81
C ASP A 77 6.09 -7.51 -1.06
N GLY A 78 6.03 -6.29 -1.58
CA GLY A 78 4.79 -5.56 -1.88
C GLY A 78 3.82 -6.34 -2.79
N PHE A 79 4.29 -7.05 -3.81
CA PHE A 79 3.42 -7.79 -4.73
C PHE A 79 2.79 -9.02 -4.06
N HIS A 80 3.56 -9.74 -3.25
CA HIS A 80 3.02 -10.82 -2.43
C HIS A 80 1.97 -10.32 -1.44
N VAL A 81 2.26 -9.20 -0.76
CA VAL A 81 1.33 -8.60 0.21
C VAL A 81 0.03 -8.17 -0.48
N LEU A 82 0.09 -7.49 -1.63
CA LEU A 82 -1.10 -7.07 -2.38
C LEU A 82 -1.94 -8.27 -2.84
N LEU A 83 -1.31 -9.31 -3.41
CA LEU A 83 -2.02 -10.52 -3.82
C LEU A 83 -2.65 -11.24 -2.62
N SER A 84 -1.93 -11.32 -1.49
CA SER A 84 -2.45 -11.87 -0.23
C SER A 84 -3.66 -11.07 0.28
N ASN A 85 -3.65 -9.75 0.19
CA ASN A 85 -4.77 -8.90 0.59
C ASN A 85 -6.01 -9.12 -0.29
N ILE A 86 -5.83 -9.28 -1.60
CA ILE A 86 -6.91 -9.65 -2.53
C ILE A 86 -7.50 -11.02 -2.17
N TYR A 87 -6.66 -11.97 -1.73
CA TYR A 87 -7.17 -13.26 -1.25
C TYR A 87 -7.94 -13.14 0.06
N ALA A 88 -7.43 -12.35 1.01
CA ALA A 88 -8.10 -12.09 2.28
C ALA A 88 -9.46 -11.42 2.09
N SER A 89 -9.57 -10.43 1.17
CA SER A 89 -10.83 -9.74 0.87
C SER A 89 -11.91 -10.67 0.30
N LYS A 90 -11.50 -11.77 -0.36
CA LYS A 90 -12.39 -12.83 -0.87
C LYS A 90 -12.60 -13.98 0.13
N GLY A 91 -12.05 -13.91 1.35
CA GLY A 91 -12.10 -14.99 2.33
C GLY A 91 -11.31 -16.25 1.94
N LYS A 92 -10.39 -16.15 0.97
CA LYS A 92 -9.55 -17.25 0.47
C LYS A 92 -8.33 -17.46 1.37
N TRP A 93 -8.56 -17.81 2.64
CA TRP A 93 -7.51 -17.96 3.66
C TRP A 93 -6.45 -19.03 3.34
N GLY A 94 -6.83 -20.05 2.56
CA GLY A 94 -5.88 -21.04 2.05
C GLY A 94 -4.80 -20.41 1.16
N ASN A 95 -5.19 -19.52 0.24
CA ASN A 95 -4.24 -18.80 -0.62
C ASN A 95 -3.43 -17.76 0.14
N VAL A 96 -4.01 -17.10 1.16
CA VAL A 96 -3.25 -16.22 2.07
C VAL A 96 -2.10 -17.00 2.73
N THR A 97 -2.40 -18.20 3.21
CA THR A 97 -1.40 -19.07 3.85
C THR A 97 -0.34 -19.55 2.86
N GLU A 98 -0.75 -19.88 1.63
CA GLU A 98 0.15 -20.26 0.53
C GLU A 98 1.13 -19.14 0.18
N ILE A 99 0.65 -17.91 -0.02
CA ILE A 99 1.51 -16.74 -0.30
C ILE A 99 2.49 -16.49 0.85
N ARG A 100 2.04 -16.54 2.11
CA ARG A 100 2.93 -16.43 3.28
C ARG A 100 3.99 -17.54 3.29
N GLY A 101 3.64 -18.76 2.87
CA GLY A 101 4.56 -19.88 2.70
C GLY A 101 5.62 -19.63 1.63
N ILE A 102 5.19 -19.12 0.46
CA ILE A 102 6.08 -18.75 -0.65
C ILE A 102 7.07 -17.67 -0.20
N MET A 103 6.58 -16.59 0.41
CA MET A 103 7.42 -15.52 0.95
C MET A 103 8.48 -16.07 1.91
N LYS A 104 8.08 -16.94 2.85
CA LYS A 104 9.00 -17.56 3.81
C LYS A 104 10.04 -18.44 3.12
N GLN A 105 9.65 -19.23 2.12
CA GLN A 105 10.57 -20.09 1.36
C GLN A 105 11.58 -19.27 0.55
N GLN A 106 11.15 -18.14 0.00
CA GLN A 106 11.97 -17.24 -0.80
C GLN A 106 12.77 -16.24 0.05
N GLY A 107 12.58 -16.22 1.38
CA GLY A 107 13.23 -15.26 2.28
C GLY A 107 12.70 -13.83 2.12
N VAL A 108 11.54 -13.65 1.50
CA VAL A 108 10.89 -12.35 1.31
C VAL A 108 10.21 -11.96 2.61
N VAL A 109 10.65 -10.85 3.20
CA VAL A 109 10.09 -10.29 4.43
C VAL A 109 9.41 -8.99 4.07
N LYS A 110 8.18 -8.80 4.56
CA LYS A 110 7.48 -7.53 4.44
C LYS A 110 8.28 -6.46 5.18
N THR A 111 8.74 -5.46 4.45
CA THR A 111 9.37 -4.27 5.02
C THR A 111 8.30 -3.49 5.78
N PRO A 112 8.48 -3.24 7.09
CA PRO A 112 7.53 -2.42 7.84
C PRO A 112 7.58 -0.98 7.33
N GLY A 113 6.44 -0.28 7.40
CA GLY A 113 6.41 1.17 7.18
C GLY A 113 7.32 1.86 8.20
N CYS A 114 8.00 2.92 7.77
CA CYS A 114 8.91 3.68 8.61
C CYS A 114 8.64 5.19 8.46
N SER A 115 8.75 5.93 9.56
CA SER A 115 8.69 7.39 9.57
C SER A 115 9.74 7.96 10.50
N LEU A 116 10.29 9.11 10.13
CA LEU A 116 11.33 9.78 10.89
C LEU A 116 10.92 11.21 11.24
N ILE A 117 11.36 11.69 12.40
CA ILE A 117 11.24 13.09 12.81
C ILE A 117 12.50 13.54 13.54
N GLU A 118 12.93 14.78 13.32
CA GLU A 118 13.96 15.42 14.14
C GLU A 118 13.29 16.28 15.21
N ALA A 119 13.55 15.98 16.48
CA ALA A 119 13.05 16.72 17.63
C ALA A 119 14.20 17.01 18.58
N ASN A 120 14.36 18.27 18.97
CA ASN A 120 15.45 18.71 19.86
C ASN A 120 16.86 18.28 19.39
N GLY A 121 17.09 18.26 18.07
CA GLY A 121 18.37 17.87 17.47
C GLY A 121 18.65 16.36 17.48
N ILE A 122 17.66 15.53 17.80
CA ILE A 122 17.74 14.06 17.75
C ILE A 122 16.79 13.56 16.67
N VAL A 123 17.26 12.65 15.81
CA VAL A 123 16.42 11.95 14.84
C VAL A 123 15.81 10.73 15.51
N HIS A 124 14.49 10.66 15.49
CA HIS A 124 13.69 9.56 16.01
C HIS A 124 13.10 8.76 14.85
N GLU A 125 13.26 7.45 14.89
CA GLU A 125 12.70 6.51 13.92
C GLU A 125 11.52 5.77 14.54
N PHE A 126 10.44 5.64 13.75
CA PHE A 126 9.24 4.89 14.11
C PHE A 126 8.96 3.84 13.05
N LEU A 127 8.97 2.56 13.45
CA LEU A 127 8.55 1.45 12.60
C LEU A 127 7.08 1.10 12.87
N ALA A 128 6.35 0.71 11.83
CA ALA A 128 4.96 0.29 11.97
C ALA A 128 4.84 -0.90 12.94
N GLY A 129 4.08 -0.72 14.03
CA GLY A 129 3.90 -1.71 15.08
C GLY A 129 4.99 -1.73 16.16
N ASP A 130 6.00 -0.88 16.06
CA ASP A 130 7.02 -0.72 17.11
C ASP A 130 6.45 0.03 18.31
N THR A 131 6.85 -0.40 19.50
CA THR A 131 6.45 0.15 20.80
C THR A 131 7.64 0.42 21.73
N THR A 132 8.86 0.30 21.22
CA THR A 132 10.09 0.35 22.01
C THR A 132 10.62 1.75 22.30
N HIS A 133 10.01 2.78 21.69
CA HIS A 133 10.45 4.17 21.86
C HIS A 133 10.42 4.61 23.34
N PRO A 134 11.48 5.27 23.87
CA PRO A 134 11.55 5.64 25.29
C PRO A 134 10.39 6.53 25.77
N GLN A 135 9.89 7.40 24.89
CA GLN A 135 8.77 8.33 25.16
C GLN A 135 7.42 7.79 24.67
N MET A 136 7.28 6.47 24.49
CA MET A 136 6.07 5.89 23.87
C MET A 136 4.80 6.14 24.69
N LYS A 137 4.90 6.36 26.02
CA LYS A 137 3.73 6.70 26.83
C LYS A 137 3.16 8.08 26.49
N GLU A 138 4.05 9.05 26.34
CA GLU A 138 3.76 10.44 26.00
C GLU A 138 3.22 10.54 24.57
N ILE A 139 3.86 9.82 23.64
CA ILE A 139 3.41 9.70 22.25
C ILE A 139 2.01 9.12 22.19
N ASN A 140 1.72 8.02 22.90
CA ASN A 140 0.38 7.43 22.93
C ASN A 140 -0.66 8.39 23.52
N LYS A 141 -0.31 9.13 24.58
CA LYS A 141 -1.21 10.15 25.14
C LYS A 141 -1.53 11.24 24.12
N MET A 142 -0.52 11.74 23.39
CA MET A 142 -0.72 12.73 22.35
C MET A 142 -1.54 12.17 21.18
N LEU A 143 -1.33 10.91 20.78
CA LEU A 143 -2.17 10.23 19.79
C LEU A 143 -3.64 10.18 20.20
N ASP A 144 -3.93 9.89 21.47
CA ASP A 144 -5.29 9.89 22.00
C ASP A 144 -5.91 11.30 21.96
N GLU A 145 -5.15 12.33 22.34
CA GLU A 145 -5.58 13.74 22.27
C GLU A 145 -5.85 14.20 20.83
N MET A 146 -4.98 13.83 19.88
CA MET A 146 -5.17 14.06 18.45
C MET A 146 -6.42 13.37 17.93
N ALA A 147 -6.62 12.09 18.26
CA ALA A 147 -7.79 11.33 17.83
C ALA A 147 -9.09 11.92 18.37
N GLN A 148 -9.13 12.32 19.64
CA GLN A 148 -10.30 12.99 20.24
C GLN A 148 -10.58 14.34 19.58
N THR A 149 -9.55 15.13 19.30
CA THR A 149 -9.69 16.44 18.65
C THR A 149 -10.24 16.28 17.23
N LEU A 150 -9.65 15.39 16.44
CA LEU A 150 -10.11 15.09 15.08
C LEU A 150 -11.57 14.61 15.08
N LYS A 151 -11.95 13.71 16.00
CA LYS A 151 -13.35 13.26 16.15
C LYS A 151 -14.31 14.42 16.46
N ARG A 152 -13.92 15.39 17.27
CA ARG A 152 -14.75 16.59 17.58
C ARG A 152 -14.93 17.50 16.37
N GLU A 153 -13.91 17.62 15.52
CA GLU A 153 -13.95 18.37 14.26
C GLU A 153 -14.66 17.61 13.12
N GLY A 154 -15.21 16.43 13.40
CA GLY A 154 -16.01 15.66 12.44
C GLY A 154 -15.20 14.70 11.56
N TYR A 155 -13.93 14.45 11.86
CA TYR A 155 -13.15 13.42 11.17
C TYR A 155 -13.68 12.02 11.52
N ALA A 156 -14.05 11.26 10.49
CA ALA A 156 -14.40 9.85 10.58
C ALA A 156 -13.33 9.01 9.86
N PRO A 157 -12.62 8.10 10.57
CA PRO A 157 -11.64 7.23 9.93
C PRO A 157 -12.32 6.24 8.98
N ASP A 158 -11.72 5.99 7.82
CA ASP A 158 -12.15 4.91 6.93
C ASP A 158 -11.52 3.59 7.37
N ALA A 159 -12.31 2.72 8.02
CA ALA A 159 -11.87 1.40 8.48
C ALA A 159 -11.72 0.36 7.34
N ASN A 160 -12.13 0.71 6.10
CA ASN A 160 -12.01 -0.20 4.96
C ASN A 160 -10.56 -0.42 4.51
N GLU A 161 -9.64 0.49 4.85
CA GLU A 161 -8.21 0.44 4.47
C GLU A 161 -7.36 -0.41 5.42
N VAL A 162 -7.94 -0.96 6.48
CA VAL A 162 -7.22 -1.79 7.46
C VAL A 162 -7.38 -3.26 7.13
N ALA A 163 -6.26 -3.99 7.23
CA ALA A 163 -6.15 -5.42 6.93
C ALA A 163 -7.39 -6.22 7.40
N PHE A 164 -7.88 -7.09 6.53
CA PHE A 164 -9.07 -7.93 6.73
C PHE A 164 -9.00 -8.90 7.93
N ASP A 165 -7.83 -9.01 8.57
CA ASP A 165 -7.51 -9.96 9.65
C ASP A 165 -7.65 -9.34 11.06
N ILE A 166 -8.23 -8.14 11.18
CA ILE A 166 -8.39 -7.40 12.45
C ILE A 166 -9.86 -7.02 12.63
N ASP A 167 -10.41 -7.20 13.84
CA ASP A 167 -11.75 -6.75 14.21
C ASP A 167 -11.89 -5.21 14.13
N GLU A 168 -13.11 -4.66 14.05
CA GLU A 168 -13.30 -3.21 13.84
C GLU A 168 -12.64 -2.34 14.92
N GLU A 169 -12.61 -2.81 16.17
CA GLU A 169 -11.96 -2.12 17.29
C GLU A 169 -10.42 -2.14 17.15
N GLY A 170 -9.84 -3.25 16.71
CA GLY A 170 -8.43 -3.35 16.36
C GLY A 170 -8.07 -2.61 15.08
N LYS A 171 -9.00 -2.43 14.13
CA LYS A 171 -8.79 -1.64 12.92
C LYS A 171 -8.65 -0.16 13.22
N GLU A 172 -9.54 0.39 14.04
CA GLU A 172 -9.40 1.75 14.56
C GLU A 172 -8.06 1.90 15.31
N THR A 173 -7.77 1.01 16.24
CA THR A 173 -6.53 1.07 17.05
C THR A 173 -5.26 0.98 16.20
N THR A 174 -5.27 0.19 15.12
CA THR A 174 -4.14 0.06 14.18
C THR A 174 -3.96 1.35 13.36
N LEU A 175 -5.06 1.94 12.86
CA LEU A 175 -5.02 3.20 12.11
C LEU A 175 -4.41 4.35 12.90
N TYR A 176 -4.64 4.40 14.21
CA TYR A 176 -4.12 5.48 15.07
C TYR A 176 -2.64 5.31 15.43
N ARG A 177 -2.05 4.14 15.18
CA ARG A 177 -0.66 3.81 15.56
C ARG A 177 0.29 3.64 14.38
N HIS A 178 -0.05 4.23 13.25
CA HIS A 178 0.87 4.33 12.11
C HIS A 178 2.15 5.08 12.51
N SER A 179 3.28 4.67 11.95
CA SER A 179 4.60 5.27 12.19
C SER A 179 4.59 6.78 12.01
N GLU A 180 3.85 7.27 11.02
CA GLU A 180 3.69 8.69 10.66
C GLU A 180 2.99 9.45 11.78
N LYS A 181 1.92 8.87 12.35
CA LYS A 181 1.16 9.49 13.44
C LYS A 181 1.98 9.53 14.71
N ALA A 182 2.75 8.47 15.01
CA ALA A 182 3.66 8.44 16.15
C ALA A 182 4.76 9.51 16.04
N ALA A 183 5.33 9.69 14.84
CA ALA A 183 6.30 10.75 14.56
C ALA A 183 5.70 12.15 14.79
N ILE A 184 4.50 12.41 14.24
CA ILE A 184 3.79 13.69 14.45
C ILE A 184 3.47 13.90 15.94
N ALA A 185 3.00 12.87 16.63
CA ALA A 185 2.66 12.95 18.05
C ALA A 185 3.91 13.27 18.91
N LEU A 186 5.07 12.70 18.58
CA LEU A 186 6.33 13.10 19.23
C LEU A 186 6.61 14.58 19.00
N GLY A 187 6.53 15.06 17.75
CA GLY A 187 6.81 16.47 17.42
C GLY A 187 5.83 17.46 18.05
N LEU A 188 4.59 17.06 18.33
CA LEU A 188 3.62 17.87 19.07
C LEU A 188 3.81 17.81 20.59
N SER A 189 4.58 16.84 21.08
CA SER A 189 4.87 16.64 22.51
C SER A 189 6.18 17.27 22.96
N THR A 190 6.98 17.78 22.02
CA THR A 190 8.29 18.44 22.24
C THR A 190 8.19 19.95 22.06
#